data_AF-A0A3N0ZDL7-F1
#
_entry.id   AF-A0A3N0ZDL7-F1
#
_cell.length_a   1.000
_cell.length_b   1.000
_cell.length_c   1.000
_cell.angle_alpha   90.00
_cell.angle_beta   90.00
_cell.angle_gamma   90.00
#
_symmetry.space_group_name_H-M   'P 1'
#
loop_
_entity.id
_entity.type
_entity.pdbx_description
1 polymer ?
#
loop_
_entity_poly.entity_id
_entity_poly.type
_entity_poly.pdbx_seq_one_letter_code
_entity_poly.pdbx_strand_id
1 'polypeptide(L)'
;MKKIYFVLLLTIFLGFVAWNKASGQPGCEICQAPNLCQILTFDVPCAGRVEALLCYRCEYPRIIYLNILEIRYLSIEYTNLTSQCEDYVWDLVRSTAFQVAPELCGYENCAFDSSTVYYTVPLCGELDYGPVVSNPDNLWVRKKAFPGACDQRCLEEWRLCWDSNTGQRKCRLVSQQLFGNGECPGPYPLAKQLKPPFEYKHYGCIKLWLSSNCPPASDCP
;
A
#
# COMPACT_ATOMS: atom_id res chain seq x y z
N MET A 1 -0.02 44.16 37.69
CA MET A 1 0.36 42.75 37.95
C MET A 1 -0.68 41.72 37.47
N LYS A 2 -1.99 41.99 37.47
CA LYS A 2 -3.02 41.02 37.01
C LYS A 2 -3.00 40.66 35.51
N LYS A 3 -2.43 41.52 34.65
CA LYS A 3 -2.40 41.32 33.18
C LYS A 3 -1.41 40.25 32.71
N ILE A 4 -0.34 40.00 33.46
CA ILE A 4 0.68 39.00 33.12
C ILE A 4 0.13 37.58 33.31
N TYR A 5 -0.65 37.34 34.38
CA TYR A 5 -1.27 36.05 34.63
C TYR A 5 -2.24 35.62 33.54
N PHE A 6 -2.94 36.58 32.91
CA PHE A 6 -3.86 36.28 31.81
C PHE A 6 -3.12 35.80 30.55
N VAL A 7 -1.99 36.43 30.22
CA VAL A 7 -1.15 36.02 29.08
C VAL A 7 -0.54 34.64 29.32
N LEU A 8 -0.09 34.37 30.55
CA LEU A 8 0.51 33.09 30.94
C LEU A 8 -0.51 31.94 30.91
N LEU A 9 -1.76 32.22 31.28
CA LEU A 9 -2.83 31.24 31.24
C LEU A 9 -3.26 30.95 29.79
N LEU A 10 -3.25 31.97 28.92
CA LEU A 10 -3.54 31.83 27.48
C LEU A 10 -2.45 31.01 26.76
N THR A 11 -1.17 31.22 27.08
CA THR A 11 -0.07 30.43 26.48
C THR A 11 -0.06 28.98 26.94
N ILE A 12 -0.45 28.69 28.19
CA ILE A 12 -0.64 27.31 28.67
C ILE A 12 -1.79 26.64 27.90
N PHE A 13 -2.95 27.29 27.79
CA PHE A 13 -4.07 26.74 27.01
C PHE A 13 -3.70 26.53 25.54
N LEU A 14 -3.03 27.48 24.89
CA LEU A 14 -2.57 27.33 23.50
C LEU A 14 -1.50 26.23 23.36
N GLY A 15 -0.61 26.04 24.34
CA GLY A 15 0.36 24.96 24.37
C GLY A 15 -0.28 23.57 24.49
N PHE A 16 -1.37 23.44 25.24
CA PHE A 16 -2.15 22.21 25.33
C PHE A 16 -3.06 21.96 24.11
N VAL A 17 -3.54 23.01 23.43
CA VAL A 17 -4.30 22.86 22.18
C VAL A 17 -3.37 22.50 21.00
N ALA A 18 -2.12 22.97 21.02
CA ALA A 18 -1.10 22.62 20.02
C ALA A 18 -0.57 21.19 20.17
N TRP A 19 -0.56 20.62 21.39
CA TRP A 19 -0.09 19.24 21.61
C TRP A 19 -1.03 18.19 20.99
N ASN A 20 -2.30 18.51 20.79
CA ASN A 20 -3.29 17.58 20.19
C ASN A 20 -3.53 17.82 18.69
N LYS A 21 -2.78 18.71 18.03
CA LYS A 21 -2.92 18.97 16.57
C LYS A 21 -1.60 19.21 15.85
N ALA A 22 -0.56 18.45 16.19
CA ALA A 22 0.54 18.13 15.26
C ALA A 22 0.49 16.67 14.74
N SER A 23 -0.54 15.91 15.14
CA SER A 23 -0.84 14.56 14.64
C SER A 23 -2.33 14.54 14.29
N GLY A 24 -2.68 14.77 13.02
CA GLY A 24 -4.08 15.02 12.67
C GLY A 24 -4.41 15.19 11.19
N GLN A 25 -3.61 14.64 10.29
CA GLN A 25 -4.09 14.36 8.93
C GLN A 25 -4.37 12.86 8.81
N PRO A 26 -5.63 12.42 8.58
CA PRO A 26 -5.89 11.05 8.13
C PRO A 26 -5.19 10.87 6.79
N GLY A 27 -4.21 9.97 6.74
CA GLY A 27 -3.32 9.77 5.59
C GLY A 27 -1.85 10.12 5.81
N CYS A 28 -1.45 10.57 7.00
CA CYS A 28 -0.05 10.90 7.28
C CYS A 28 0.85 9.68 7.60
N GLU A 29 0.41 8.44 7.34
CA GLU A 29 1.34 7.29 7.27
C GLU A 29 2.11 7.23 5.95
N ILE A 30 1.69 8.00 4.93
CA ILE A 30 2.23 7.87 3.58
C ILE A 30 3.71 8.29 3.50
N CYS A 31 4.20 9.17 4.38
CA CYS A 31 5.59 9.63 4.35
C CYS A 31 6.16 9.90 5.76
N GLN A 32 5.91 9.04 6.75
CA GLN A 32 6.68 9.14 7.98
C GLN A 32 8.10 8.65 7.71
N ALA A 33 9.07 9.57 7.82
CA ALA A 33 10.47 9.23 7.83
C ALA A 33 10.69 8.07 8.82
N PRO A 34 11.42 7.01 8.44
CA PRO A 34 12.38 6.97 7.32
C PRO A 34 11.88 6.30 6.01
N ASN A 35 10.57 6.19 5.76
CA ASN A 35 10.08 5.56 4.53
C ASN A 35 10.10 6.54 3.32
N LEU A 36 10.67 6.11 2.19
CA LEU A 36 10.63 6.82 0.90
C LEU A 36 9.56 6.20 0.01
N CYS A 37 8.79 6.99 -0.73
CA CYS A 37 7.67 6.48 -1.53
C CYS A 37 7.73 6.91 -2.99
N GLN A 38 7.31 6.02 -3.88
CA GLN A 38 7.26 6.23 -5.31
C GLN A 38 5.96 5.65 -5.90
N ILE A 39 5.51 6.23 -7.01
CA ILE A 39 4.35 5.74 -7.76
C ILE A 39 4.87 4.88 -8.91
N LEU A 40 4.49 3.61 -8.92
CA LEU A 40 4.68 2.68 -10.01
C LEU A 40 3.49 2.80 -10.96
N THR A 41 3.72 2.92 -12.27
CA THR A 41 2.66 3.04 -13.27
C THR A 41 2.72 1.86 -14.24
N PHE A 42 1.56 1.29 -14.55
CA PHE A 42 1.41 0.11 -15.40
C PHE A 42 0.28 0.32 -16.40
N ASP A 43 0.47 -0.20 -17.62
CA ASP A 43 -0.61 -0.37 -18.59
C ASP A 43 -0.98 -1.86 -18.64
N VAL A 44 -2.15 -2.19 -18.10
CA VAL A 44 -2.63 -3.56 -17.94
C VAL A 44 -3.80 -3.79 -18.88
N PRO A 45 -3.72 -4.75 -19.84
CA PRO A 45 -4.77 -4.95 -20.84
C PRO A 45 -6.19 -5.12 -20.29
N CYS A 46 -6.35 -5.76 -19.13
CA CYS A 46 -7.66 -6.00 -18.52
C CYS A 46 -8.14 -4.90 -17.56
N ALA A 47 -7.24 -3.99 -17.13
CA ALA A 47 -7.53 -2.98 -16.11
C ALA A 47 -7.26 -1.53 -16.57
N GLY A 48 -6.74 -1.35 -17.78
CA GLY A 48 -6.25 -0.07 -18.28
C GLY A 48 -5.01 0.39 -17.51
N ARG A 49 -4.91 1.71 -17.30
CA ARG A 49 -3.79 2.29 -16.59
C ARG A 49 -3.96 2.14 -15.07
N VAL A 50 -2.95 1.57 -14.42
CA VAL A 50 -2.90 1.32 -12.98
C VAL A 50 -1.70 2.04 -12.38
N GLU A 51 -1.90 2.67 -11.22
CA GLU A 51 -0.87 3.27 -10.40
C GLU A 51 -0.81 2.56 -9.05
N ALA A 52 0.38 2.22 -8.58
CA ALA A 52 0.59 1.65 -7.25
C ALA A 52 1.58 2.51 -6.45
N LEU A 53 1.24 2.83 -5.20
CA LEU A 53 2.11 3.58 -4.30
C LEU A 53 2.97 2.59 -3.49
N LEU A 54 4.25 2.52 -3.83
CA LEU A 54 5.25 1.71 -3.14
C LEU A 54 6.07 2.60 -2.20
N CYS A 55 6.07 2.27 -0.92
CA CYS A 55 6.96 2.86 0.07
C CYS A 55 8.03 1.85 0.49
N TYR A 56 9.27 2.30 0.63
CA TYR A 56 10.39 1.46 0.97
C TYR A 56 11.30 2.07 2.03
N ARG A 57 12.04 1.21 2.72
CA ARG A 57 13.07 1.57 3.68
C ARG A 57 14.18 0.53 3.67
N CYS A 58 15.42 1.00 3.60
CA CYS A 58 16.61 0.15 3.67
C CYS A 58 17.27 0.36 5.04
N GLU A 59 17.50 -0.74 5.77
CA GLU A 59 18.18 -0.75 7.07
C GLU A 59 19.46 -1.58 6.98
N TYR A 60 20.55 -1.02 7.51
CA TYR A 60 21.84 -1.71 7.57
C TYR A 60 21.79 -2.84 8.62
N PRO A 61 22.38 -4.02 8.35
CA PRO A 61 23.17 -4.31 7.16
C PRO A 61 22.37 -4.74 5.93
N ARG A 62 21.19 -5.38 6.09
CA ARG A 62 20.58 -6.18 5.01
C ARG A 62 19.06 -6.32 5.11
N ILE A 63 18.36 -5.33 5.63
CA ILE A 63 16.90 -5.38 5.80
C ILE A 63 16.24 -4.38 4.86
N ILE A 64 15.27 -4.84 4.09
CA ILE A 64 14.48 -4.02 3.17
C ILE A 64 13.02 -4.14 3.58
N TYR A 65 12.36 -3.03 3.80
CA TYR A 65 10.90 -2.99 3.98
C TYR A 65 10.29 -2.46 2.69
N LEU A 66 9.31 -3.15 2.16
CA LEU A 66 8.52 -2.77 1.00
C LEU A 66 7.05 -2.79 1.39
N ASN A 67 6.36 -1.68 1.22
CA ASN A 67 4.97 -1.53 1.62
C ASN A 67 4.18 -0.97 0.45
N ILE A 68 3.21 -1.73 -0.07
CA ILE A 68 2.25 -1.21 -1.04
C ILE A 68 1.13 -0.54 -0.24
N LEU A 69 0.92 0.77 -0.42
CA LEU A 69 -0.08 1.51 0.35
C LEU A 69 -1.36 1.79 -0.43
N GLU A 70 -1.26 1.90 -1.75
CA GLU A 70 -2.40 2.26 -2.59
C GLU A 70 -2.27 1.58 -3.96
N ILE A 71 -3.41 1.13 -4.50
CA ILE A 71 -3.56 0.85 -5.94
C ILE A 71 -4.71 1.70 -6.46
N ARG A 72 -4.44 2.43 -7.53
CA ARG A 72 -5.40 3.27 -8.24
C ARG A 72 -5.50 2.82 -9.69
N TYR A 73 -6.72 2.52 -10.10
CA TYR A 73 -7.08 2.23 -11.47
C TYR A 73 -7.61 3.52 -12.08
N LEU A 74 -6.95 4.06 -13.11
CA LEU A 74 -7.24 5.39 -13.66
C LEU A 74 -8.27 5.37 -14.78
N SER A 75 -8.46 4.25 -15.44
CA SER A 75 -9.45 4.10 -16.50
C SER A 75 -9.90 2.65 -16.56
N ILE A 76 -11.02 2.35 -15.92
CA ILE A 76 -11.60 1.00 -15.95
C ILE A 76 -12.80 1.00 -16.89
N GLU A 77 -12.75 0.15 -17.91
CA GLU A 77 -13.98 -0.39 -18.51
C GLU A 77 -14.53 -1.44 -17.53
N TYR A 78 -15.60 -1.08 -16.81
CA TYR A 78 -16.13 -1.85 -15.67
C TYR A 78 -16.39 -3.33 -15.96
N THR A 79 -16.64 -3.66 -17.22
CA THR A 79 -16.92 -5.02 -17.67
C THR A 79 -15.71 -5.95 -17.62
N ASN A 80 -14.49 -5.42 -17.56
CA ASN A 80 -13.26 -6.19 -17.77
C ASN A 80 -12.49 -6.50 -16.48
N LEU A 81 -12.82 -5.85 -15.36
CA LEU A 81 -12.14 -6.05 -14.07
C LEU A 81 -12.66 -7.32 -13.38
N THR A 82 -12.15 -8.48 -13.78
CA THR A 82 -12.44 -9.77 -13.14
C THR A 82 -11.52 -10.00 -11.94
N SER A 83 -11.86 -10.98 -11.08
CA SER A 83 -10.97 -11.40 -9.99
C SER A 83 -9.57 -11.79 -10.48
N GLN A 84 -9.51 -12.47 -11.62
CA GLN A 84 -8.25 -12.87 -12.25
C GLN A 84 -7.43 -11.66 -12.72
N CYS A 85 -8.09 -10.62 -13.23
CA CYS A 85 -7.42 -9.39 -13.62
C CYS A 85 -6.81 -8.69 -12.39
N GLU A 86 -7.52 -8.70 -11.27
CA GLU A 86 -7.01 -8.10 -10.03
C GLU A 86 -5.84 -8.89 -9.46
N ASP A 87 -5.90 -10.22 -9.44
CA ASP A 87 -4.77 -11.08 -9.06
C ASP A 87 -3.54 -10.78 -9.94
N TYR A 88 -3.72 -10.64 -11.26
CA TYR A 88 -2.65 -10.28 -12.19
C TYR A 88 -2.04 -8.91 -11.89
N VAL A 89 -2.87 -7.89 -11.62
CA VAL A 89 -2.39 -6.55 -11.26
C VAL A 89 -1.55 -6.60 -9.98
N TRP A 90 -1.99 -7.35 -8.98
CA TRP A 90 -1.26 -7.49 -7.73
C TRP A 90 0.07 -8.24 -7.89
N ASP A 91 0.09 -9.32 -8.67
CA ASP A 91 1.31 -10.05 -8.99
C ASP A 91 2.30 -9.18 -9.76
N LEU A 92 1.82 -8.36 -10.70
CA LEU A 92 2.64 -7.40 -11.44
C LEU A 92 3.26 -6.36 -10.50
N VAL A 93 2.44 -5.74 -9.63
CA VAL A 93 2.91 -4.77 -8.63
C VAL A 93 3.94 -5.40 -7.71
N ARG A 94 3.68 -6.62 -7.21
CA ARG A 94 4.63 -7.39 -6.39
C ARG A 94 5.93 -7.60 -7.14
N SER A 95 5.89 -8.15 -8.35
CA SER A 95 7.08 -8.46 -9.14
C SER A 95 7.95 -7.21 -9.38
N THR A 96 7.32 -6.11 -9.79
CA THR A 96 8.02 -4.84 -9.98
C THR A 96 8.59 -4.28 -8.68
N ALA A 97 7.87 -4.36 -7.56
CA ALA A 97 8.39 -3.93 -6.27
C ALA A 97 9.68 -4.69 -5.89
N PHE A 98 9.70 -6.01 -6.10
CA PHE A 98 10.91 -6.81 -5.87
C PHE A 98 12.03 -6.52 -6.87
N GLN A 99 11.72 -6.17 -8.13
CA GLN A 99 12.71 -5.77 -9.14
C GLN A 99 13.39 -4.46 -8.77
N VAL A 100 12.61 -3.48 -8.32
CA VAL A 100 13.14 -2.15 -7.98
C VAL A 100 13.84 -2.14 -6.61
N ALA A 101 13.47 -3.04 -5.68
CA ALA A 101 14.03 -3.05 -4.33
C ALA A 101 15.57 -3.13 -4.25
N PRO A 102 16.27 -4.02 -4.99
CA PRO A 102 17.74 -4.02 -5.05
C PRO A 102 18.35 -2.78 -5.70
N GLU A 103 17.66 -2.14 -6.66
CA GLU A 103 18.13 -0.88 -7.24
C GLU A 103 18.11 0.25 -6.21
N LEU A 104 17.14 0.21 -5.29
CA LEU A 104 16.97 1.20 -4.24
C LEU A 104 17.85 0.95 -3.02
N CYS A 105 18.02 -0.31 -2.62
CA CYS A 105 18.70 -0.69 -1.38
C CYS A 105 20.06 -1.37 -1.57
N GLY A 106 20.48 -1.62 -2.80
CA GLY A 106 21.69 -2.35 -3.14
C GLY A 106 21.47 -3.86 -3.33
N TYR A 107 22.45 -4.49 -3.97
CA TYR A 107 22.47 -5.93 -4.27
C TYR A 107 23.39 -6.67 -3.30
N GLU A 108 22.93 -7.82 -2.82
CA GLU A 108 23.76 -8.77 -2.09
C GLU A 108 24.04 -9.99 -2.95
N ASN A 109 25.30 -10.43 -2.98
CA ASN A 109 25.68 -11.60 -3.77
C ASN A 109 25.40 -12.88 -2.97
N CYS A 110 24.69 -13.82 -3.60
CA CYS A 110 24.28 -15.10 -3.00
C CYS A 110 25.45 -15.94 -2.44
N ALA A 111 26.68 -15.71 -2.91
CA ALA A 111 27.87 -16.40 -2.41
C ALA A 111 28.26 -15.98 -0.99
N PHE A 112 27.83 -14.79 -0.53
CA PHE A 112 28.17 -14.27 0.79
C PHE A 112 26.97 -14.27 1.73
N ASP A 113 25.83 -13.71 1.30
CA ASP A 113 24.62 -13.62 2.12
C ASP A 113 23.38 -13.27 1.27
N SER A 114 22.24 -13.04 1.94
CA SER A 114 20.97 -12.59 1.36
C SER A 114 20.36 -11.46 2.18
N SER A 115 19.75 -10.51 1.48
CA SER A 115 18.91 -9.49 2.07
C SER A 115 17.61 -10.09 2.59
N THR A 116 17.16 -9.64 3.75
CA THR A 116 15.82 -9.93 4.27
C THR A 116 14.86 -8.86 3.78
N VAL A 117 13.82 -9.25 3.05
CA VAL A 117 12.81 -8.33 2.52
C VAL A 117 11.49 -8.59 3.23
N TYR A 118 10.99 -7.57 3.92
CA TYR A 118 9.65 -7.56 4.50
C TYR A 118 8.72 -6.84 3.52
N TYR A 119 7.88 -7.61 2.84
CA TYR A 119 6.89 -7.09 1.90
C TYR A 119 5.51 -7.06 2.56
N THR A 120 4.84 -5.90 2.56
CA THR A 120 3.49 -5.75 3.10
C THR A 120 2.50 -5.26 2.07
N VAL A 121 1.31 -5.86 2.10
CA VAL A 121 0.13 -5.44 1.31
C VAL A 121 -1.09 -5.31 2.22
N PRO A 122 -1.95 -4.29 2.03
CA PRO A 122 -3.15 -4.11 2.82
C PRO A 122 -4.21 -5.14 2.43
N LEU A 123 -4.80 -5.78 3.44
CA LEU A 123 -5.95 -6.68 3.27
C LEU A 123 -7.27 -5.95 3.49
N CYS A 124 -7.31 -5.03 4.47
CA CYS A 124 -8.38 -4.06 4.59
C CYS A 124 -7.87 -2.64 4.29
N GLY A 125 -8.80 -1.75 3.96
CA GLY A 125 -8.51 -0.33 3.84
C GLY A 125 -9.74 0.46 3.42
N GLU A 126 -9.51 1.56 2.73
CA GLU A 126 -10.53 2.41 2.13
C GLU A 126 -10.66 2.12 0.64
N LEU A 127 -11.88 2.25 0.15
CA LEU A 127 -12.19 2.22 -1.27
C LEU A 127 -12.84 3.54 -1.68
N ASP A 128 -12.20 4.22 -2.62
CA ASP A 128 -12.71 5.41 -3.27
C ASP A 128 -12.94 5.15 -4.75
N TYR A 129 -13.95 5.79 -5.32
CA TYR A 129 -14.16 5.78 -6.76
C TYR A 129 -14.86 7.04 -7.21
N GLY A 130 -14.67 7.39 -8.47
CA GLY A 130 -15.28 8.57 -9.05
C GLY A 130 -15.17 8.60 -10.57
N PRO A 131 -15.89 9.53 -11.23
CA PRO A 131 -15.76 9.77 -12.65
C PRO A 131 -14.35 10.24 -12.99
N VAL A 132 -13.82 9.74 -14.11
CA VAL A 132 -12.59 10.26 -14.71
C VAL A 132 -12.92 11.60 -15.34
N VAL A 133 -12.18 12.66 -14.99
CA VAL A 133 -12.46 14.04 -15.42
C VAL A 133 -12.50 14.17 -16.96
N SER A 134 -11.65 13.43 -17.66
CA SER A 134 -11.58 13.45 -19.13
C SER A 134 -12.62 12.56 -19.82
N ASN A 135 -13.25 11.63 -19.10
CA ASN A 135 -14.29 10.77 -19.64
C ASN A 135 -15.26 10.35 -18.51
N PRO A 136 -16.41 11.05 -18.35
CA PRO A 136 -17.37 10.78 -17.29
C PRO A 136 -17.99 9.38 -17.32
N ASP A 137 -17.95 8.70 -18.47
CA ASP A 137 -18.41 7.32 -18.62
C ASP A 137 -17.41 6.31 -18.03
N ASN A 138 -16.16 6.74 -17.80
CA ASN A 138 -15.13 5.95 -17.15
C ASN A 138 -15.04 6.30 -15.67
N LEU A 139 -14.70 5.29 -14.86
CA LEU A 139 -14.49 5.45 -13.43
C LEU A 139 -13.03 5.16 -13.09
N TRP A 140 -12.49 5.95 -12.18
CA TRP A 140 -11.30 5.57 -11.43
C TRP A 140 -11.73 4.87 -10.15
N VAL A 141 -10.91 3.92 -9.72
CA VAL A 141 -11.07 3.20 -8.44
C VAL A 141 -9.75 3.30 -7.70
N ARG A 142 -9.78 3.62 -6.42
CA ARG A 142 -8.62 3.71 -5.55
C ARG A 142 -8.85 2.83 -4.33
N LYS A 143 -7.96 1.86 -4.14
CA LYS A 143 -7.87 0.96 -2.98
C LYS A 143 -6.68 1.41 -2.15
N LYS A 144 -6.90 1.80 -0.90
CA LYS A 144 -5.86 2.44 -0.08
C LYS A 144 -5.81 1.82 1.32
N ALA A 145 -4.62 1.57 1.83
CA ALA A 145 -4.41 1.18 3.23
C ALA A 145 -4.95 2.26 4.18
N PHE A 146 -5.64 1.83 5.24
CA PHE A 146 -6.18 2.75 6.25
C PHE A 146 -5.70 2.38 7.65
N PRO A 147 -4.93 3.26 8.31
CA PRO A 147 -4.43 3.00 9.65
C PRO A 147 -5.53 3.11 10.71
N GLY A 148 -5.38 2.36 11.80
CA GLY A 148 -6.32 2.33 12.92
C GLY A 148 -7.12 1.03 12.99
N ALA A 149 -8.42 1.11 13.27
CA ALA A 149 -9.27 -0.07 13.47
C ALA A 149 -9.43 -0.97 12.22
N CYS A 150 -8.91 -0.54 11.07
CA CYS A 150 -8.92 -1.25 9.79
C CYS A 150 -7.53 -1.78 9.39
N ASP A 151 -6.50 -1.61 10.23
CA ASP A 151 -5.15 -1.96 9.84
C ASP A 151 -4.95 -3.48 9.91
N GLN A 152 -5.30 -4.16 8.81
CA GLN A 152 -5.00 -5.57 8.59
C GLN A 152 -4.24 -5.70 7.28
N ARG A 153 -3.07 -6.33 7.35
CA ARG A 153 -2.12 -6.48 6.25
C ARG A 153 -1.65 -7.92 6.16
N CYS A 154 -1.18 -8.29 4.97
CA CYS A 154 -0.34 -9.45 4.82
C CYS A 154 1.11 -9.01 4.88
N LEU A 155 1.91 -9.69 5.71
CA LEU A 155 3.36 -9.52 5.79
C LEU A 155 4.03 -10.78 5.28
N GLU A 156 4.91 -10.62 4.30
CA GLU A 156 5.74 -11.68 3.75
C GLU A 156 7.21 -11.39 4.06
N GLU A 157 7.92 -12.39 4.55
CA GLU A 157 9.37 -12.35 4.72
C GLU A 157 10.03 -13.15 3.59
N TRP A 158 10.95 -12.50 2.88
CA TRP A 158 11.69 -13.08 1.79
C TRP A 158 13.19 -12.97 2.03
N ARG A 159 13.94 -13.95 1.52
CA ARG A 159 15.39 -13.86 1.35
C ARG A 159 15.68 -13.57 -0.11
N LEU A 160 16.48 -12.54 -0.36
CA LEU A 160 16.81 -12.05 -1.70
C LEU A 160 18.32 -11.96 -1.88
N CYS A 161 18.84 -12.49 -2.97
CA CYS A 161 20.24 -12.30 -3.36
C CYS A 161 20.39 -12.35 -4.89
N TRP A 162 21.52 -11.86 -5.38
CA TRP A 162 21.93 -11.90 -6.77
C TRP A 162 22.98 -12.99 -6.97
N ASP A 163 22.72 -13.95 -7.85
CA ASP A 163 23.69 -14.98 -8.20
C ASP A 163 24.56 -14.48 -9.35
N SER A 164 25.79 -14.09 -9.04
CA SER A 164 26.75 -13.59 -10.04
C SER A 164 27.15 -14.64 -11.09
N ASN A 165 26.97 -15.94 -10.83
CA ASN A 165 27.33 -16.99 -11.79
C ASN A 165 26.26 -17.16 -12.86
N THR A 166 24.98 -17.09 -12.47
CA THR A 166 23.85 -17.23 -13.41
C THR A 166 23.36 -15.88 -13.93
N GLY A 167 23.75 -14.77 -13.30
CA GLY A 167 23.21 -13.45 -13.56
C GLY A 167 21.72 -13.35 -13.24
N GLN A 168 21.25 -14.19 -12.32
CA GLN A 168 19.84 -14.27 -11.94
C GLN A 168 19.65 -13.94 -10.47
N ARG A 169 18.51 -13.33 -10.18
CA ARG A 169 18.05 -13.12 -8.82
C ARG A 169 17.53 -14.44 -8.24
N LYS A 170 17.97 -14.75 -7.02
CA LYS A 170 17.39 -15.83 -6.23
C LYS A 170 16.58 -15.23 -5.11
N CYS A 171 15.34 -15.69 -4.99
CA CYS A 171 14.52 -15.33 -3.86
C CYS A 171 13.75 -16.52 -3.30
N ARG A 172 13.50 -16.46 -1.99
CA ARG A 172 12.84 -17.53 -1.25
C ARG A 172 11.90 -16.91 -0.22
N LEU A 173 10.64 -17.29 -0.27
CA LEU A 173 9.69 -17.00 0.80
C LEU A 173 10.11 -17.78 2.06
N VAL A 174 10.29 -17.07 3.16
CA VAL A 174 10.60 -17.62 4.48
C VAL A 174 9.32 -17.80 5.28
N SER A 175 8.51 -16.75 5.35
CA SER A 175 7.28 -16.75 6.13
C SER A 175 6.23 -15.83 5.50
N GLN A 176 4.97 -16.14 5.79
CA GLN A 176 3.82 -15.33 5.40
C GLN A 176 2.83 -15.34 6.56
N GLN A 177 2.43 -14.16 7.02
CA GLN A 177 1.55 -14.00 8.18
C GLN A 177 0.64 -12.78 8.06
N LEU A 178 -0.48 -12.84 8.77
CA LEU A 178 -1.32 -11.66 8.97
C LEU A 178 -0.66 -10.72 9.98
N PHE A 179 -0.69 -9.43 9.69
CA PHE A 179 -0.15 -8.38 10.53
C PHE A 179 -1.19 -7.29 10.74
N GLY A 180 -1.14 -6.64 11.90
CA GLY A 180 -2.11 -5.61 12.30
C GLY A 180 -3.24 -6.15 13.17
N ASN A 181 -4.05 -5.25 13.70
CA ASN A 181 -5.10 -5.52 14.69
C ASN A 181 -6.49 -5.04 14.25
N GLY A 182 -6.62 -4.59 13.00
CA GLY A 182 -7.89 -4.17 12.43
C GLY A 182 -8.77 -5.33 11.97
N GLU A 183 -10.04 -5.05 11.79
CA GLU A 183 -11.02 -5.98 11.20
C GLU A 183 -11.54 -5.42 9.87
N CYS A 184 -11.87 -6.29 8.90
CA CYS A 184 -12.54 -5.86 7.66
C CYS A 184 -14.07 -6.09 7.76
N PRO A 185 -14.89 -5.10 8.17
CA PRO A 185 -16.33 -5.29 8.36
C PRO A 185 -17.11 -5.40 7.04
N GLY A 186 -16.55 -4.93 5.92
CA GLY A 186 -17.21 -4.91 4.61
C GLY A 186 -16.84 -6.08 3.67
N PRO A 187 -17.77 -6.52 2.80
CA PRO A 187 -17.44 -7.49 1.75
C PRO A 187 -16.51 -6.87 0.70
N TYR A 188 -15.76 -7.72 -0.01
CA TYR A 188 -15.00 -7.27 -1.17
C TYR A 188 -15.94 -6.68 -2.24
N PRO A 189 -15.70 -5.46 -2.73
CA PRO A 189 -16.57 -4.84 -3.72
C PRO A 189 -16.26 -5.46 -5.08
N LEU A 190 -17.08 -6.44 -5.49
CA LEU A 190 -16.94 -7.03 -6.83
C LEU A 190 -17.13 -5.95 -7.90
N ALA A 191 -16.36 -6.01 -8.99
CA ALA A 191 -16.47 -5.09 -10.13
C ALA A 191 -17.88 -4.98 -10.73
N LYS A 192 -18.82 -5.90 -10.47
CA LYS A 192 -20.21 -5.75 -10.94
C LYS A 192 -21.09 -4.89 -10.01
N GLN A 193 -20.64 -4.64 -8.78
CA GLN A 193 -21.40 -3.95 -7.74
C GLN A 193 -21.08 -2.45 -7.64
N LEU A 194 -19.96 -1.97 -8.19
CA LEU A 194 -19.66 -0.53 -8.18
C LEU A 194 -20.17 0.25 -9.41
N LYS A 195 -21.35 -0.14 -9.91
CA LYS A 195 -22.16 0.74 -10.75
C LYS A 195 -22.53 1.97 -9.90
N PRO A 196 -22.00 3.18 -10.17
CA PRO A 196 -22.29 4.33 -9.32
C PRO A 196 -23.72 4.80 -9.64
N PRO A 197 -24.63 4.87 -8.66
CA PRO A 197 -25.77 5.75 -8.80
C PRO A 197 -25.27 7.18 -8.52
N PHE A 198 -24.51 7.79 -9.44
CA PHE A 198 -24.11 9.22 -9.47
C PHE A 198 -23.56 9.88 -8.17
N GLU A 199 -23.36 9.15 -7.07
CA GLU A 199 -22.83 9.65 -5.82
C GLU A 199 -21.42 9.10 -5.61
N TYR A 200 -20.47 10.01 -5.47
CA TYR A 200 -19.11 9.75 -5.01
C TYR A 200 -19.19 9.09 -3.64
N LYS A 201 -19.10 7.75 -3.56
CA LYS A 201 -19.07 7.07 -2.27
C LYS A 201 -17.65 6.75 -1.89
N HIS A 202 -17.23 7.34 -0.78
CA HIS A 202 -16.11 6.86 0.00
C HIS A 202 -16.61 5.70 0.86
N TYR A 203 -15.98 4.54 0.72
CA TYR A 203 -16.18 3.45 1.66
C TYR A 203 -15.00 3.44 2.63
N GLY A 204 -15.32 3.54 3.93
CA GLY A 204 -14.37 3.27 5.00
C GLY A 204 -13.98 1.79 5.02
N CYS A 205 -13.62 1.27 6.19
CA CYS A 205 -13.00 -0.04 6.32
C CYS A 205 -13.68 -1.19 5.54
N ILE A 206 -13.02 -1.67 4.49
CA ILE A 206 -13.50 -2.68 3.54
C ILE A 206 -12.38 -3.66 3.17
N LYS A 207 -12.75 -4.91 2.82
CA LYS A 207 -11.81 -5.87 2.23
C LYS A 207 -11.30 -5.38 0.88
N LEU A 208 -9.97 -5.31 0.73
CA LEU A 208 -9.30 -4.98 -0.53
C LEU A 208 -8.88 -6.22 -1.33
N TRP A 209 -9.18 -7.41 -0.81
CA TRP A 209 -8.94 -8.71 -1.43
C TRP A 209 -10.17 -9.60 -1.33
N LEU A 210 -10.32 -10.51 -2.30
CA LEU A 210 -11.37 -11.53 -2.29
C LEU A 210 -11.18 -12.54 -1.15
N SER A 211 -9.92 -12.84 -0.82
CA SER A 211 -9.55 -13.72 0.29
C SER A 211 -9.44 -12.94 1.60
N SER A 212 -9.78 -13.62 2.70
CA SER A 212 -9.52 -13.11 4.06
C SER A 212 -8.11 -13.47 4.55
N ASN A 213 -7.41 -14.31 3.79
CA ASN A 213 -6.04 -14.74 4.06
C ASN A 213 -5.07 -13.97 3.16
N CYS A 214 -3.80 -13.98 3.55
CA CYS A 214 -2.71 -13.59 2.67
C CYS A 214 -2.87 -14.25 1.29
N PRO A 215 -2.75 -13.50 0.18
CA PRO A 215 -2.72 -14.07 -1.15
C PRO A 215 -1.53 -15.03 -1.25
N PRO A 216 -1.65 -16.17 -1.97
CA PRO A 216 -0.51 -17.04 -2.17
C PRO A 216 0.64 -16.22 -2.75
N ALA A 217 1.82 -16.38 -2.15
CA ALA A 217 3.04 -15.90 -2.77
C ALA A 217 3.24 -16.74 -4.03
N SER A 218 3.25 -16.10 -5.19
CA SER A 218 3.71 -16.71 -6.44
C SER A 218 5.20 -17.10 -6.30
N ASP A 219 5.67 -18.00 -7.18
CA ASP A 219 7.10 -18.29 -7.29
C ASP A 219 7.91 -16.99 -7.46
N CYS A 220 9.21 -17.06 -7.17
CA CYS A 220 10.10 -15.91 -7.20
C CYS A 220 9.82 -15.02 -8.43
N PRO A 221 9.37 -13.76 -8.24
CA PRO A 221 8.99 -12.89 -9.35
C PRO A 221 10.18 -12.48 -10.22
#